data_AF-A0A0D8XIG4-F1
#
_entry.id   AF-A0A0D8XIG4-F1
#
_cell.length_a   1.000
_cell.length_b   1.000
_cell.length_c   1.000
_cell.angle_alpha   90.00
_cell.angle_beta   90.00
_cell.angle_gamma   90.00
#
_symmetry.space_group_name_H-M   'P 1'
#
loop_
_entity.id
_entity.type
_entity.pdbx_description
1 polymer ?
#
loop_
_entity_poly.entity_id
_entity_poly.type
_entity_poly.pdbx_seq_one_letter_code
_entity_poly.pdbx_strand_id
1 'polypeptide(L)'
;MNCGESRDYWQYIVANEIFEVPGSRGEANLVEKCKLCQRMNTVSIVKDSFGSYNAVENNEEWQSLVHLDCRGVEPIDFDLRMGWTAVGIETGTVFDEIDLSEKVWADYDEVAKRATEIGDIEVRFVHRKQKH
;
A
#
# COMPACT_ATOMS: atom_id res chain seq x y z
N MET A 1 -14.32 14.21 0.88
CA MET A 1 -13.30 15.29 0.88
C MET A 1 -13.87 16.62 1.40
N ASN A 2 -13.13 17.44 2.18
CA ASN A 2 -13.64 18.72 2.74
C ASN A 2 -13.13 19.99 2.03
N CYS A 3 -11.82 20.10 1.79
CA CYS A 3 -11.20 21.32 1.25
C CYS A 3 -10.25 21.08 0.06
N GLY A 4 -10.05 19.83 -0.35
CA GLY A 4 -9.19 19.48 -1.49
C GLY A 4 -7.68 19.59 -1.24
N GLU A 5 -7.25 20.05 -0.06
CA GLU A 5 -5.83 20.18 0.28
C GLU A 5 -5.11 18.83 0.21
N SER A 6 -4.07 18.78 -0.62
CA SER A 6 -3.09 17.70 -0.67
C SER A 6 -1.77 18.14 -0.05
N ARG A 7 -0.86 17.20 0.21
CA ARG A 7 0.48 17.49 0.71
C ARG A 7 1.51 17.41 -0.39
N ASP A 8 2.56 18.19 -0.25
CA ASP A 8 3.75 18.22 -1.11
C ASP A 8 4.81 17.19 -0.69
N TYR A 9 4.52 16.36 0.30
CA TYR A 9 5.40 15.30 0.79
C TYR A 9 4.63 14.01 1.12
N TRP A 10 5.35 12.89 1.06
CA TRP A 10 4.83 11.56 1.39
C TRP A 10 4.54 11.38 2.88
N GLN A 11 3.41 10.74 3.17
CA GLN A 11 3.06 10.33 4.53
C GLN A 11 3.15 8.82 4.65
N TYR A 12 3.78 8.34 5.71
CA TYR A 12 3.87 6.92 6.02
C TYR A 12 2.75 6.54 6.97
N ILE A 13 2.19 5.35 6.77
CA ILE A 13 1.20 4.75 7.65
C ILE A 13 1.69 3.35 7.96
N VAL A 14 1.93 3.06 9.23
CA VAL A 14 2.51 1.78 9.67
C VAL A 14 1.44 0.97 10.39
N ALA A 15 1.26 -0.29 9.99
CA ALA A 15 0.18 -1.16 10.51
C ALA A 15 0.22 -1.34 12.04
N ASN A 16 1.42 -1.27 12.62
CA ASN A 16 1.66 -1.43 14.06
C ASN A 16 1.65 -0.10 14.82
N GLU A 17 1.61 1.04 14.14
CA GLU A 17 1.46 2.34 14.78
C GLU A 17 -0.02 2.66 14.94
N ILE A 18 -0.45 2.97 16.15
CA ILE A 18 -1.85 3.23 16.50
C ILE A 18 -1.88 4.49 17.35
N PHE A 19 -2.73 5.44 16.97
CA PHE A 19 -2.89 6.73 17.63
C PHE A 19 -4.34 6.94 18.06
N GLU A 20 -4.54 7.52 19.24
CA GLU A 20 -5.85 7.93 19.73
C GLU A 20 -6.41 9.08 18.88
N VAL A 21 -7.70 9.04 18.58
CA VAL A 21 -8.39 10.11 17.84
C VAL A 21 -8.93 11.16 18.82
N PRO A 22 -8.47 12.43 18.77
CA PRO A 22 -8.95 13.48 19.66
C PRO A 22 -10.48 13.64 19.62
N GLY A 23 -11.11 13.62 20.80
CA GLY A 23 -12.57 13.77 20.94
C GLY A 23 -13.39 12.53 20.55
N SER A 24 -12.73 11.38 20.38
CA SER A 24 -13.36 10.10 20.06
C SER A 24 -12.82 9.00 20.98
N ARG A 25 -13.49 7.85 21.02
CA ARG A 25 -12.99 6.60 21.62
C ARG A 25 -12.30 5.68 20.60
N GLY A 26 -12.12 6.17 19.37
CA GLY A 26 -11.52 5.41 18.28
C GLY A 26 -10.01 5.63 18.18
N GLU A 27 -9.37 4.71 17.48
CA GLU A 27 -7.94 4.72 17.18
C GLU A 27 -7.74 4.59 15.65
N ALA A 28 -6.59 5.06 15.15
CA ALA A 28 -6.23 4.94 13.74
C ALA A 28 -4.71 4.87 13.55
N ASN A 29 -4.26 4.40 12.38
CA ASN A 29 -2.84 4.35 12.03
C ASN A 29 -2.29 5.72 11.60
N LEU A 30 -3.18 6.63 11.18
CA LEU A 30 -2.87 8.04 10.94
C LEU A 30 -3.99 8.88 11.57
N VAL A 31 -3.62 9.89 12.36
CA VAL A 31 -4.53 10.88 12.91
C VAL A 31 -3.96 12.27 12.62
N GLU A 32 -4.69 13.06 11.85
CA GLU A 32 -4.13 14.28 11.29
C GLU A 32 -5.14 15.42 11.21
N LYS A 33 -4.72 16.60 11.68
CA LYS A 33 -5.47 17.84 11.50
C LYS A 33 -5.09 18.49 10.17
N CYS A 34 -6.07 18.72 9.30
CA CYS A 34 -5.86 19.49 8.08
C CYS A 34 -5.45 20.93 8.42
N LYS A 35 -4.31 21.40 7.88
CA LYS A 35 -3.81 22.76 8.15
C LYS A 35 -4.70 23.86 7.57
N LEU A 36 -5.42 23.58 6.48
CA LEU A 36 -6.33 24.54 5.84
C LEU A 36 -7.67 24.62 6.57
N CYS A 37 -8.44 23.51 6.60
CA CYS A 37 -9.80 23.52 7.13
C CYS A 37 -9.93 23.10 8.61
N GLN A 38 -8.82 22.77 9.27
CA GLN A 38 -8.75 22.39 10.69
C GLN A 38 -9.50 21.11 11.08
N ARG A 39 -10.08 20.38 10.12
CA ARG A 39 -10.75 19.09 10.35
C ARG A 39 -9.74 18.01 10.75
N MET A 40 -10.13 17.18 11.73
CA MET A 40 -9.43 15.94 12.06
C MET A 40 -9.80 14.85 11.05
N ASN A 41 -8.78 14.25 10.44
CA ASN A 41 -8.89 13.16 9.48
C ASN A 41 -8.15 11.94 10.02
N THR A 42 -8.58 10.75 9.60
CA THR A 42 -7.96 9.50 10.03
C THR A 42 -7.82 8.52 8.87
N VAL A 43 -6.79 7.69 8.93
CA VAL A 43 -6.63 6.50 8.06
C VAL A 43 -6.28 5.30 8.95
N SER A 44 -7.02 4.21 8.79
CA SER A 44 -6.72 2.94 9.44
C SER A 44 -6.46 1.86 8.40
N ILE A 45 -5.38 1.11 8.57
CA ILE A 45 -5.10 -0.08 7.78
C ILE A 45 -6.00 -1.21 8.30
N VAL A 46 -6.77 -1.82 7.41
CA VAL A 46 -7.60 -2.98 7.77
C VAL A 46 -6.67 -4.19 7.90
N LYS A 47 -6.39 -4.65 9.13
CA LYS A 47 -5.35 -5.65 9.40
C LYS A 47 -5.50 -6.95 8.60
N ASP A 48 -6.73 -7.41 8.37
CA ASP A 48 -6.98 -8.66 7.63
C ASP A 48 -7.09 -8.45 6.11
N SER A 49 -6.63 -7.30 5.59
CA SER A 49 -6.73 -6.96 4.16
C SER A 49 -5.45 -7.10 3.37
N PHE A 50 -4.32 -7.40 4.03
CA PHE A 50 -3.06 -7.60 3.32
C PHE A 50 -3.20 -8.76 2.33
N GLY A 51 -2.96 -8.46 1.06
CA GLY A 51 -2.88 -9.41 -0.03
C GLY A 51 -1.47 -9.46 -0.62
N SER A 52 -1.26 -10.42 -1.50
CA SER A 52 -0.07 -10.50 -2.36
C SER A 52 -0.47 -10.28 -3.82
N TYR A 53 0.51 -9.95 -4.66
CA TYR A 53 0.32 -9.93 -6.10
C TYR A 53 0.64 -11.32 -6.69
N ASN A 54 -0.35 -11.99 -7.27
CA ASN A 54 -0.16 -13.29 -7.90
C ASN A 54 0.15 -13.12 -9.39
N ALA A 55 1.43 -13.24 -9.74
CA ALA A 55 1.90 -13.16 -11.13
C ALA A 55 1.70 -14.47 -11.93
N VAL A 56 1.29 -15.57 -11.30
CA VAL A 56 1.03 -16.84 -12.01
C VAL A 56 -0.36 -16.86 -12.62
N GLU A 57 -1.36 -16.46 -11.84
CA GLU A 57 -2.76 -16.52 -12.27
C GLU A 57 -3.22 -15.22 -12.92
N ASN A 58 -2.77 -14.06 -12.40
CA ASN A 58 -3.39 -12.77 -12.67
C ASN A 58 -2.32 -11.70 -13.02
N ASN A 59 -1.28 -12.08 -13.76
CA ASN A 59 -0.26 -11.12 -14.22
C ASN A 59 -0.89 -10.02 -15.08
N GLU A 60 -0.39 -8.79 -14.94
CA GLU A 60 -0.91 -7.59 -15.61
C GLU A 60 -2.38 -7.27 -15.29
N GLU A 61 -2.96 -7.91 -14.28
CA GLU A 61 -4.30 -7.61 -13.79
C GLU A 61 -4.27 -6.79 -12.50
N TRP A 62 -5.32 -6.01 -12.28
CA TRP A 62 -5.48 -5.23 -11.05
C TRP A 62 -5.79 -6.14 -9.87
N GLN A 63 -4.90 -6.16 -8.88
CA GLN A 63 -5.03 -6.95 -7.66
C GLN A 63 -5.03 -6.05 -6.42
N SER A 64 -5.84 -6.40 -5.41
CA SER A 64 -5.94 -5.61 -4.17
C SER A 64 -4.87 -6.03 -3.18
N LEU A 65 -3.99 -5.11 -2.79
CA LEU A 65 -2.90 -5.37 -1.83
C LEU A 65 -3.27 -5.00 -0.39
N VAL A 66 -4.05 -3.94 -0.19
CA VAL A 66 -4.42 -3.47 1.15
C VAL A 66 -5.71 -2.65 1.10
N HIS A 67 -6.51 -2.71 2.17
CA HIS A 67 -7.67 -1.83 2.36
C HIS A 67 -7.38 -0.78 3.44
N LEU A 68 -7.83 0.44 3.18
CA LEU A 68 -7.72 1.58 4.09
C LEU A 68 -9.11 2.09 4.47
N ASP A 69 -9.43 2.16 5.77
CA ASP A 69 -10.59 2.90 6.28
C ASP A 69 -10.20 4.38 6.44
N CYS A 70 -10.68 5.22 5.51
CA CYS A 70 -10.31 6.62 5.44
C CYS A 70 -11.50 7.51 5.85
N ARG A 71 -11.26 8.44 6.77
CA ARG A 71 -12.29 9.39 7.24
C ARG A 71 -11.79 10.82 7.07
N GLY A 72 -12.41 11.54 6.12
CA GLY A 72 -12.11 12.95 5.86
C GLY A 72 -10.88 13.19 4.96
N VAL A 73 -10.15 12.13 4.61
CA VAL A 73 -9.00 12.12 3.70
C VAL A 73 -9.15 10.97 2.71
N GLU A 74 -8.53 11.08 1.55
CA GLU A 74 -8.45 10.04 0.53
C GLU A 74 -6.99 9.95 0.07
N PRO A 75 -6.39 8.75 -0.01
CA PRO A 75 -5.07 8.57 -0.60
C PRO A 75 -5.16 8.78 -2.11
N ILE A 76 -4.18 9.49 -2.66
CA ILE A 76 -4.14 9.87 -4.08
C ILE A 76 -2.97 9.23 -4.83
N ASP A 77 -1.96 8.78 -4.11
CA ASP A 77 -0.77 8.15 -4.67
C ASP A 77 -0.16 7.15 -3.67
N PHE A 78 0.66 6.22 -4.15
CA PHE A 78 1.31 5.20 -3.33
C PHE A 78 2.74 4.95 -3.84
N ASP A 79 3.68 5.04 -2.92
CA ASP A 79 5.09 4.79 -3.16
C ASP A 79 5.48 3.45 -2.53
N LEU A 80 5.81 2.45 -3.36
CA LEU A 80 6.07 1.09 -2.93
C LEU A 80 7.35 0.95 -2.12
N ARG A 81 8.40 1.71 -2.47
CA ARG A 81 9.72 1.72 -1.81
C ARG A 81 10.28 0.30 -1.61
N MET A 82 11.04 0.12 -0.53
CA MET A 82 11.73 -1.11 -0.15
C MET A 82 10.96 -1.99 0.84
N GLY A 83 11.42 -3.23 0.99
CA GLY A 83 10.94 -4.18 2.00
C GLY A 83 9.93 -5.18 1.47
N TRP A 84 9.85 -5.34 0.14
CA TRP A 84 9.04 -6.37 -0.49
C TRP A 84 9.77 -7.71 -0.52
N THR A 85 8.99 -8.78 -0.53
CA THR A 85 9.47 -10.14 -0.75
C THR A 85 8.73 -10.73 -1.94
N ALA A 86 9.46 -11.41 -2.82
CA ALA A 86 8.90 -12.20 -3.91
C ALA A 86 9.39 -13.65 -3.86
N VAL A 87 8.67 -14.54 -4.53
CA VAL A 87 9.00 -15.97 -4.59
C VAL A 87 9.04 -16.40 -6.05
N GLY A 88 10.15 -17.01 -6.46
CA GLY A 88 10.34 -17.56 -7.79
C GLY A 88 9.29 -18.63 -8.10
N ILE A 89 8.58 -18.46 -9.21
CA ILE A 89 7.40 -19.26 -9.57
C ILE A 89 7.70 -20.76 -9.66
N GLU A 90 8.83 -21.13 -10.25
CA GLU A 90 9.18 -22.54 -10.53
C GLU A 90 9.95 -23.20 -9.38
N THR A 91 10.70 -22.41 -8.61
CA THR A 91 11.76 -22.87 -7.70
C THR A 91 11.41 -22.67 -6.23
N GLY A 92 10.52 -21.72 -5.92
CA GLY A 92 10.32 -21.23 -4.57
C GLY A 92 11.48 -20.38 -4.04
N THR A 93 12.44 -19.97 -4.88
CA THR A 93 13.55 -19.09 -4.48
C THR A 93 12.98 -17.80 -3.89
N VAL A 94 13.37 -17.45 -2.66
CA VAL A 94 12.89 -16.23 -1.99
C VAL A 94 13.83 -15.08 -2.31
N PHE A 95 13.25 -13.96 -2.75
CA PHE A 95 13.93 -12.69 -2.97
C PHE A 95 13.41 -11.71 -1.92
N ASP A 96 14.24 -11.37 -0.95
CA ASP A 96 13.91 -10.44 0.14
C ASP A 96 14.51 -9.05 -0.12
N GLU A 97 14.07 -8.05 0.66
CA GLU A 97 14.57 -6.67 0.60
C GLU A 97 14.44 -6.01 -0.79
N ILE A 98 13.43 -6.43 -1.57
CA ILE A 98 13.16 -5.85 -2.90
C ILE A 98 12.80 -4.37 -2.75
N ASP A 99 13.44 -3.53 -3.56
CA ASP A 99 13.19 -2.10 -3.69
C ASP A 99 12.45 -1.79 -5.00
N LEU A 100 11.24 -1.26 -4.87
CA LEU A 100 10.35 -0.87 -5.95
C LEU A 100 10.15 0.65 -6.04
N SER A 101 11.06 1.45 -5.42
CA SER A 101 11.03 2.91 -5.51
C SER A 101 11.10 3.43 -6.96
N GLU A 102 11.85 2.75 -7.82
CA GLU A 102 11.96 3.05 -9.26
C GLU A 102 10.88 2.34 -10.10
N LYS A 103 9.92 1.66 -9.47
CA LYS A 103 8.85 0.86 -10.10
C LYS A 103 9.35 -0.27 -11.01
N VAL A 104 10.62 -0.62 -10.89
CA VAL A 104 11.25 -1.73 -11.59
C VAL A 104 12.27 -2.41 -10.67
N TRP A 105 12.34 -3.71 -10.75
CA TRP A 105 13.33 -4.54 -10.09
C TRP A 105 13.64 -5.75 -10.95
N ALA A 106 14.90 -6.15 -11.03
CA ALA A 106 15.32 -7.34 -11.73
C ALA A 106 16.47 -8.04 -10.99
N ASP A 107 16.48 -9.36 -11.05
CA ASP A 107 17.50 -10.21 -10.46
C ASP A 107 17.60 -11.53 -11.24
N TYR A 108 18.35 -12.50 -10.72
CA TYR A 108 18.57 -13.80 -11.34
C TYR A 108 18.26 -14.94 -10.37
N ASP A 109 17.34 -15.82 -10.77
CA ASP A 109 17.09 -17.06 -10.03
C ASP A 109 18.13 -18.11 -10.44
N GLU A 110 19.14 -18.29 -9.58
CA GLU A 110 20.23 -19.26 -9.80
C GLU A 110 19.76 -20.71 -9.89
N VAL A 111 18.64 -21.05 -9.22
CA VAL A 111 18.09 -22.41 -9.25
C VAL A 111 17.37 -22.65 -10.59
N ALA A 112 16.59 -21.67 -11.05
CA ALA A 112 15.90 -21.73 -12.33
C ALA A 112 16.85 -21.49 -13.52
N LYS A 113 18.00 -20.84 -13.28
CA LYS A 113 18.94 -20.32 -14.28
C LYS A 113 18.29 -19.32 -15.23
N ARG A 114 17.49 -18.40 -14.69
CA ARG A 114 16.71 -17.42 -15.47
C ARG A 114 16.68 -16.06 -14.77
N ALA A 115 16.60 -15.00 -15.58
CA ALA A 115 16.30 -13.67 -15.06
C ALA A 115 14.86 -13.61 -14.54
N THR A 116 14.66 -12.81 -13.50
CA THR A 116 13.36 -12.47 -12.90
C THR A 116 13.22 -10.96 -12.84
N GLU A 117 12.00 -10.46 -12.99
CA GLU A 117 11.72 -9.03 -13.08
C GLU A 117 10.33 -8.72 -12.52
N ILE A 118 10.21 -7.54 -11.90
CA ILE A 118 8.96 -6.85 -11.59
C ILE A 118 9.09 -5.48 -12.25
N GLY A 119 8.20 -5.14 -13.18
CA GLY A 119 8.26 -3.90 -13.95
C GLY A 119 6.87 -3.35 -14.24
N ASP A 120 6.84 -2.19 -14.92
CA ASP A 120 5.61 -1.53 -15.38
C ASP A 120 4.54 -1.37 -14.27
N ILE A 121 4.98 -1.07 -13.06
CA ILE A 121 4.10 -1.02 -11.88
C ILE A 121 3.17 0.19 -11.94
N GLU A 122 1.88 -0.08 -11.99
CA GLU A 122 0.83 0.91 -11.78
C GLU A 122 0.09 0.67 -10.46
N VAL A 123 -0.32 1.76 -9.81
CA VAL A 123 -1.11 1.70 -8.57
C VAL A 123 -2.34 2.58 -8.73
N ARG A 124 -3.46 2.10 -8.20
CA ARG A 124 -4.70 2.86 -8.12
C ARG A 124 -5.46 2.58 -6.84
N PHE A 125 -6.23 3.57 -6.41
CA PHE A 125 -7.21 3.41 -5.33
C PHE A 125 -8.61 3.24 -5.90
N VAL A 126 -9.36 2.29 -5.34
CA VAL A 126 -10.76 2.05 -5.71
C VAL A 126 -11.63 2.05 -4.47
N HIS A 127 -12.79 2.70 -4.54
CA HIS A 127 -13.75 2.63 -3.45
C HIS A 127 -14.31 1.21 -3.32
N ARG A 128 -14.08 0.58 -2.17
CA ARG A 128 -14.64 -0.73 -1.87
C ARG A 128 -16.13 -0.60 -1.63
N LYS A 129 -16.95 -1.24 -2.49
CA LYS A 129 -18.38 -1.40 -2.22
C LYS A 129 -18.55 -2.34 -1.03
N GLN A 130 -19.01 -1.83 0.10
CA GLN A 130 -19.40 -2.68 1.23
C GLN A 130 -20.63 -3.48 0.79
N LYS A 131 -20.54 -4.81 0.81
CA LYS A 131 -21.73 -5.66 0.69
C LYS A 131 -22.49 -5.54 2.01
N HIS A 132 -23.72 -5.02 1.96
CA HIS A 132 -24.69 -5.16 3.04
C HIS A 132 -25.19 -6.59 3.11
#